data_AF-A0A3S0PFE9-F1
#
_entry.id   AF-A0A3S0PFE9-F1
#
_cell.length_a   1.000
_cell.length_b   1.000
_cell.length_c   1.000
_cell.angle_alpha   90.00
_cell.angle_beta   90.00
_cell.angle_gamma   90.00
#
_symmetry.space_group_name_H-M   'P 1'
#
loop_
_entity.id
_entity.type
_entity.pdbx_description
1 polymer ?
#
loop_
_entity_poly.entity_id
_entity_poly.type
_entity_poly.pdbx_seq_one_letter_code
_entity_poly.pdbx_strand_id
1 'polypeptide(L)'
;MILKEFSQLNKSTLYSTILTILSVVLNSIYKQKIILGTVFSGRNYPQLEVSIGMFIKTLPYQLRVEESADLASLVKRSQKNFLLLEENMNIPFNVNLNSLTDFLLVYQHSDDLSKPIIDFGEFSLERKPMYFTQSRFPVVFNFYESAGLKCEIEYDENIDEKFLETIWEKITILTNVIYETPNKTIQEIDLSTLKERQLENMIHFSFDF
;
A
#
# COMPACT_ATOMS: atom_id res chain seq x y z
N MET A 1 -15.99 1.26 -2.16
CA MET A 1 -17.03 0.28 -1.76
C MET A 1 -16.56 -1.15 -2.08
N ILE A 2 -16.22 -1.42 -3.35
CA ILE A 2 -15.75 -2.73 -3.84
C ILE A 2 -14.60 -3.35 -3.05
N LEU A 3 -13.49 -2.63 -2.82
CA LEU A 3 -12.34 -3.21 -2.09
C LEU A 3 -12.69 -3.59 -0.64
N LYS A 4 -13.60 -2.86 0.01
CA LYS A 4 -14.07 -3.21 1.36
C LYS A 4 -14.89 -4.49 1.33
N GLU A 5 -15.82 -4.61 0.39
CA GLU A 5 -16.65 -5.81 0.21
C GLU A 5 -15.78 -7.03 -0.12
N PHE A 6 -14.83 -6.88 -1.06
CA PHE A 6 -13.87 -7.93 -1.39
C PHE A 6 -13.06 -8.38 -0.17
N SER A 7 -12.63 -7.43 0.67
CA SER A 7 -11.91 -7.74 1.91
C SER A 7 -12.79 -8.54 2.88
N GLN A 8 -14.02 -8.08 3.11
CA GLN A 8 -14.99 -8.74 3.99
C GLN A 8 -15.32 -10.17 3.54
N LEU A 9 -15.61 -10.36 2.25
CA LEU A 9 -15.88 -11.68 1.65
C LEU A 9 -14.70 -12.65 1.86
N ASN A 10 -13.49 -12.13 1.91
CA ASN A 10 -12.26 -12.90 2.10
C ASN A 10 -11.76 -12.95 3.53
N LYS A 11 -12.55 -12.46 4.52
CA LYS A 11 -12.17 -12.41 5.94
C LYS A 11 -10.85 -11.67 6.17
N SER A 12 -10.62 -10.60 5.43
CA SER A 12 -9.46 -9.71 5.55
C SER A 12 -9.88 -8.27 5.82
N THR A 13 -8.91 -7.46 6.22
CA THR A 13 -9.08 -6.01 6.32
C THR A 13 -8.82 -5.34 4.96
N LEU A 14 -9.36 -4.13 4.78
CA LEU A 14 -9.04 -3.29 3.62
C LEU A 14 -7.51 -3.03 3.54
N TYR A 15 -6.86 -2.88 4.70
CA TYR A 15 -5.41 -2.74 4.79
C TYR A 15 -4.67 -3.93 4.15
N SER A 16 -5.01 -5.18 4.53
CA SER A 16 -4.37 -6.38 3.98
C SER A 16 -4.60 -6.53 2.47
N THR A 17 -5.75 -6.07 1.97
CA THR A 17 -6.06 -6.03 0.54
C THR A 17 -5.16 -5.02 -0.19
N ILE A 18 -5.02 -3.80 0.32
CA ILE A 18 -4.12 -2.78 -0.25
C ILE A 18 -2.67 -3.24 -0.23
N LEU A 19 -2.23 -3.82 0.89
CA LEU A 19 -0.88 -4.38 1.05
C LEU A 19 -0.60 -5.50 0.04
N THR A 20 -1.61 -6.32 -0.27
CA THR A 20 -1.54 -7.35 -1.30
C THR A 20 -1.43 -6.74 -2.69
N ILE A 21 -2.27 -5.76 -3.02
CA ILE A 21 -2.27 -5.07 -4.32
C ILE A 21 -0.89 -4.47 -4.60
N LEU A 22 -0.33 -3.72 -3.64
CA LEU A 22 1.01 -3.13 -3.78
C LEU A 22 2.09 -4.21 -3.94
N SER A 23 2.01 -5.29 -3.16
CA SER A 23 2.97 -6.39 -3.26
C SER A 23 2.94 -7.04 -4.66
N VAL A 24 1.74 -7.28 -5.22
CA VAL A 24 1.59 -7.86 -6.57
C VAL A 24 2.11 -6.89 -7.64
N VAL A 25 1.72 -5.63 -7.59
CA VAL A 25 2.14 -4.61 -8.56
C VAL A 25 3.66 -4.43 -8.55
N LEU A 26 4.28 -4.23 -7.39
CA LEU A 26 5.73 -4.05 -7.32
C LEU A 26 6.48 -5.33 -7.72
N ASN A 27 5.99 -6.51 -7.33
CA ASN A 27 6.57 -7.78 -7.78
C ASN A 27 6.51 -7.92 -9.31
N SER A 28 5.43 -7.47 -9.95
CA SER A 28 5.29 -7.48 -11.40
C SER A 28 6.24 -6.53 -12.14
N ILE A 29 6.65 -5.42 -11.50
CA ILE A 29 7.59 -4.44 -12.07
C ILE A 29 9.02 -4.94 -11.89
N TYR A 30 9.40 -5.33 -10.68
CA TYR A 30 10.77 -5.72 -10.35
C TYR A 30 11.09 -7.18 -10.67
N LYS A 31 10.08 -8.00 -10.97
CA LYS A 31 10.20 -9.46 -11.25
C LYS A 31 10.93 -10.24 -10.15
N GLN A 32 10.80 -9.80 -8.91
CA GLN A 32 11.41 -10.43 -7.75
C GLN A 32 10.58 -10.21 -6.49
N LYS A 33 10.97 -10.88 -5.41
CA LYS A 33 10.37 -10.70 -4.08
C LYS A 33 10.56 -9.25 -3.61
N ILE A 34 9.46 -8.60 -3.22
CA ILE A 34 9.44 -7.22 -2.71
C ILE A 34 9.14 -7.22 -1.22
N ILE A 35 9.86 -6.37 -0.49
CA ILE A 35 9.58 -6.01 0.90
C ILE A 35 8.88 -4.66 0.88
N LEU A 36 7.85 -4.49 1.70
CA LEU A 36 7.18 -3.23 1.98
C LEU A 36 7.41 -2.87 3.45
N GLY A 37 7.61 -1.59 3.75
CA GLY A 37 7.45 -1.10 5.10
C GLY A 37 5.97 -1.04 5.46
N THR A 38 5.63 -1.43 6.69
CA THR A 38 4.29 -1.27 7.26
C THR A 38 4.37 -0.60 8.62
N VAL A 39 3.36 0.21 8.95
CA VAL A 39 3.28 0.97 10.19
C VAL A 39 2.19 0.41 11.10
N PHE A 40 2.55 0.12 12.35
CA PHE A 40 1.64 -0.27 13.43
C PHE A 40 1.54 0.86 14.46
N SER A 41 0.39 0.99 15.13
CA SER A 41 0.18 2.02 16.16
C SER A 41 1.09 1.84 17.38
N GLY A 42 1.44 0.59 17.70
CA GLY A 42 2.18 0.21 18.91
C GLY A 42 1.43 0.45 20.21
N ARG A 43 0.11 0.66 20.15
CA ARG A 43 -0.76 0.91 21.30
C ARG A 43 -1.55 -0.34 21.68
N ASN A 44 -0.85 -1.46 21.88
CA ASN A 44 -1.48 -2.76 22.11
C ASN A 44 -2.01 -2.95 23.54
N TYR A 45 -1.83 -1.97 24.42
CA TYR A 45 -2.32 -1.99 25.78
C TYR A 45 -3.37 -0.88 25.95
N PRO A 46 -4.52 -1.16 26.59
CA PRO A 46 -5.59 -0.17 26.77
C PRO A 46 -5.13 1.15 27.40
N GLN A 47 -4.14 1.09 28.30
CA GLN A 47 -3.56 2.26 28.97
C GLN A 47 -2.86 3.23 27.98
N LEU A 48 -2.43 2.74 26.82
CA LEU A 48 -1.73 3.53 25.81
C LEU A 48 -2.66 4.20 24.80
N GLU A 49 -3.94 3.82 24.75
CA GLU A 49 -4.89 4.30 23.73
C GLU A 49 -4.98 5.83 23.70
N VAL A 50 -5.10 6.45 24.87
CA VAL A 50 -5.23 7.91 25.04
C VAL A 50 -3.92 8.61 25.40
N SER A 51 -2.79 7.88 25.42
CA SER A 51 -1.49 8.42 25.80
C SER A 51 -0.83 9.21 24.65
N ILE A 52 -0.16 10.31 25.00
CA ILE A 52 0.68 11.09 24.07
C ILE A 52 2.10 10.51 24.11
N GLY A 53 2.61 10.08 22.95
CA GLY A 53 3.97 9.53 22.83
C GLY A 53 4.23 8.84 21.48
N MET A 54 5.50 8.50 21.23
CA MET A 54 5.93 7.77 20.04
C MET A 54 5.83 6.27 20.27
N PHE A 55 4.69 5.69 19.89
CA PHE A 55 4.44 4.25 19.97
C PHE A 55 4.57 3.54 18.62
N ILE A 56 4.51 4.31 17.53
CA ILE A 56 4.51 3.79 16.17
C ILE A 56 5.68 2.83 15.96
N LYS A 57 5.38 1.65 15.42
CA LYS A 57 6.38 0.67 15.00
C LYS A 57 6.33 0.51 13.50
N THR A 58 7.48 0.65 12.84
CA THR A 58 7.60 0.38 11.42
C THR A 58 8.37 -0.93 11.23
N LEU A 59 7.77 -1.88 10.51
CA LEU A 59 8.33 -3.22 10.32
C LEU A 59 8.36 -3.59 8.83
N PRO A 60 9.32 -4.42 8.40
CA PRO A 60 9.29 -4.98 7.06
C PRO A 60 8.19 -6.03 6.96
N TYR A 61 7.48 -5.98 5.85
CA TYR A 61 6.46 -6.94 5.47
C TYR A 61 6.79 -7.49 4.09
N GLN A 62 6.69 -8.82 3.95
CA GLN A 62 6.92 -9.49 2.68
C GLN A 62 5.79 -10.46 2.40
N LEU A 63 5.10 -10.26 1.28
CA LEU A 63 4.17 -11.23 0.74
C LEU A 63 4.85 -12.05 -0.35
N ARG A 64 4.79 -13.39 -0.22
CA ARG A 64 5.16 -14.27 -1.32
C ARG A 64 4.01 -14.30 -2.33
N VAL A 65 4.21 -13.61 -3.45
CA VAL A 65 3.31 -13.62 -4.61
C VAL A 65 3.61 -14.88 -5.43
N GLU A 66 2.62 -15.76 -5.54
CA GLU A 66 2.69 -16.98 -6.35
C GLU A 66 1.85 -16.78 -7.61
N GLU A 67 2.45 -17.02 -8.77
CA GLU A 67 1.81 -16.82 -10.08
C GLU A 67 0.53 -17.67 -10.25
N SER A 68 0.51 -18.88 -9.67
CA SER A 68 -0.64 -19.79 -9.69
C SER A 68 -1.73 -19.49 -8.66
N ALA A 69 -1.51 -18.55 -7.74
CA ALA A 69 -2.48 -18.20 -6.72
C ALA A 69 -3.48 -17.17 -7.25
N ASP A 70 -4.74 -17.24 -6.81
CA ASP A 70 -5.71 -16.16 -7.02
C ASP A 70 -5.52 -15.02 -6.00
N LEU A 71 -6.08 -13.84 -6.32
CA LEU A 71 -5.98 -12.67 -5.47
C LEU A 71 -6.64 -12.88 -4.10
N ALA A 72 -7.77 -13.58 -4.05
CA ALA A 72 -8.48 -13.89 -2.81
C ALA A 72 -7.60 -14.67 -1.82
N SER A 73 -6.86 -15.66 -2.33
CA SER A 73 -5.93 -16.49 -1.56
C SER A 73 -4.72 -15.70 -1.10
N LEU A 74 -4.18 -14.81 -1.96
CA LEU A 74 -3.09 -13.92 -1.57
C LEU A 74 -3.53 -12.92 -0.50
N VAL A 75 -4.74 -12.37 -0.59
CA VAL A 75 -5.27 -11.46 0.44
C VAL A 75 -5.48 -12.17 1.78
N LYS A 76 -6.01 -13.40 1.77
CA LYS A 76 -6.13 -14.22 3.00
C LYS A 76 -4.76 -14.51 3.62
N ARG A 77 -3.77 -14.84 2.79
CA ARG A 77 -2.39 -15.04 3.23
C ARG A 77 -1.78 -13.76 3.79
N SER A 78 -2.02 -12.64 3.13
CA SER A 78 -1.56 -11.33 3.56
C SER A 78 -2.14 -10.94 4.92
N GLN A 79 -3.44 -11.15 5.12
CA GLN A 79 -4.11 -10.97 6.41
C GLN A 79 -3.45 -11.83 7.51
N LYS A 80 -3.23 -13.11 7.25
CA LYS A 80 -2.60 -14.01 8.23
C LYS A 80 -1.18 -13.57 8.57
N ASN A 81 -0.39 -13.20 7.56
CA ASN A 81 0.99 -12.74 7.75
C ASN A 81 1.05 -11.41 8.52
N PHE A 82 0.12 -10.50 8.23
CA PHE A 82 0.04 -9.22 8.92
C PHE A 82 -0.28 -9.38 10.41
N LEU A 83 -1.25 -10.23 10.74
CA LEU A 83 -1.57 -10.54 12.14
C LEU A 83 -0.41 -11.20 12.87
N LEU A 84 0.29 -12.14 12.21
CA LEU A 84 1.49 -12.74 12.79
C LEU A 84 2.61 -11.70 13.02
N LEU A 85 2.78 -10.75 12.10
CA LEU A 85 3.73 -9.66 12.25
C LEU A 85 3.36 -8.74 13.42
N GLU A 86 2.06 -8.46 13.60
CA GLU A 86 1.53 -7.69 14.73
C GLU A 86 1.78 -8.40 16.07
N GLU A 87 1.51 -9.70 16.17
CA GLU A 87 1.79 -10.50 17.38
C GLU A 87 3.28 -10.45 17.78
N ASN A 88 4.17 -10.32 16.80
CA ASN A 88 5.62 -10.33 16.99
C ASN A 88 6.26 -8.94 16.92
N MET A 89 5.47 -7.85 16.91
CA MET A 89 5.97 -6.50 16.67
C MET A 89 6.93 -5.95 17.74
N ASN A 90 6.96 -6.59 18.91
CA ASN A 90 7.84 -6.24 20.03
C ASN A 90 9.17 -6.99 20.00
N ILE A 91 9.37 -7.92 19.06
CA ILE A 91 10.66 -8.56 18.86
C ILE A 91 11.64 -7.48 18.37
N PRO A 92 12.83 -7.34 19.00
CA PRO A 92 13.83 -6.38 18.56
C PRO A 92 14.19 -6.57 17.09
N PHE A 93 13.93 -5.54 16.29
CA PHE A 93 14.30 -5.48 14.89
C PHE A 93 15.38 -4.40 14.73
N ASN A 94 16.63 -4.85 14.53
CA ASN A 94 17.82 -3.98 14.50
C ASN A 94 18.31 -3.65 13.08
N VAL A 95 17.55 -4.02 12.06
CA VAL A 95 17.92 -3.75 10.67
C VAL A 95 17.32 -2.40 10.26
N ASN A 96 18.09 -1.58 9.56
CA ASN A 96 17.56 -0.34 8.99
C ASN A 96 16.58 -0.69 7.87
N LEU A 97 15.32 -0.27 7.99
CA LEU A 97 14.29 -0.56 7.00
C LEU A 97 14.65 -0.03 5.61
N ASN A 98 15.32 1.13 5.53
CA ASN A 98 15.77 1.73 4.26
C ASN A 98 16.80 0.85 3.53
N SER A 99 17.42 -0.12 4.21
CA SER A 99 18.31 -1.10 3.55
C SER A 99 17.56 -2.29 2.93
N LEU A 100 16.27 -2.44 3.25
CA LEU A 100 15.43 -3.56 2.81
C LEU A 100 14.41 -3.16 1.76
N THR A 101 13.96 -1.91 1.76
CA THR A 101 12.91 -1.42 0.87
C THR A 101 12.93 0.10 0.75
N ASP A 102 12.49 0.57 -0.41
CA ASP A 102 12.23 1.97 -0.72
C ASP A 102 10.75 2.35 -0.55
N PHE A 103 9.89 1.37 -0.25
CA PHE A 103 8.43 1.55 -0.23
C PHE A 103 7.85 1.39 1.17
N LEU A 104 7.11 2.39 1.63
CA LEU A 104 6.38 2.38 2.89
C LEU A 104 4.87 2.50 2.65
N LEU A 105 4.07 1.62 3.24
CA LEU A 105 2.61 1.71 3.25
C LEU A 105 2.12 2.23 4.61
N VAL A 106 1.38 3.33 4.56
CA VAL A 106 0.68 3.92 5.71
C VAL A 106 -0.81 3.88 5.44
N TYR A 107 -1.60 3.49 6.44
CA TYR A 107 -3.05 3.50 6.36
C TYR A 107 -3.64 4.18 7.59
N GLN A 108 -4.48 5.18 7.38
CA GLN A 108 -5.17 5.90 8.44
C GLN A 108 -6.68 5.70 8.31
N HIS A 109 -7.31 5.29 9.40
CA HIS A 109 -8.76 5.35 9.48
C HIS A 109 -9.21 6.81 9.63
N SER A 110 -10.39 7.13 9.09
CA SER A 110 -10.96 8.47 9.28
C SER A 110 -11.41 8.64 10.72
N ASP A 111 -10.78 9.55 11.45
CA ASP A 111 -11.19 9.95 12.81
C ASP A 111 -11.63 11.41 12.81
N ASP A 112 -12.32 11.85 13.87
CA ASP A 112 -12.80 13.23 14.00
C ASP A 112 -11.69 14.30 13.84
N LEU A 113 -10.43 13.93 14.11
CA LEU A 113 -9.25 14.78 13.94
C LEU A 113 -8.83 15.00 12.47
N SER A 114 -9.40 14.24 11.52
CA SER A 114 -9.20 14.48 10.09
C SER A 114 -10.19 15.51 9.53
N LYS A 115 -11.10 16.04 10.34
CA LYS A 115 -12.00 17.12 9.92
C LYS A 115 -11.20 18.41 9.66
N PRO A 116 -11.58 19.19 8.62
CA PRO A 116 -10.92 20.47 8.32
C PRO A 116 -11.16 21.51 9.43
N ILE A 117 -12.24 21.35 10.20
CA ILE A 117 -12.59 22.22 11.31
C ILE A 117 -12.89 21.34 12.53
N ILE A 118 -12.26 21.66 13.65
CA ILE A 118 -12.57 21.08 14.96
C ILE A 118 -13.30 22.17 15.76
N ASP A 119 -14.55 21.90 16.10
CA ASP A 119 -15.42 22.84 16.82
C ASP A 119 -15.38 22.57 18.33
N PHE A 120 -15.06 23.60 19.12
CA PHE A 120 -15.06 23.57 20.58
C PHE A 120 -16.25 24.36 21.17
N GLY A 121 -17.21 24.75 20.34
CA GLY A 121 -18.40 25.52 20.71
C GLY A 121 -18.13 27.03 20.78
N GLU A 122 -17.19 27.45 21.62
CA GLU A 122 -16.84 28.88 21.76
C GLU A 122 -15.84 29.37 20.69
N PHE A 123 -15.05 28.45 20.15
CA PHE A 123 -14.10 28.71 19.08
C PHE A 123 -13.91 27.45 18.24
N SER A 124 -13.39 27.62 17.03
CA SER A 124 -13.05 26.51 16.15
C SER A 124 -11.60 26.59 15.70
N LEU A 125 -11.01 25.41 15.48
CA LEU A 125 -9.68 25.29 14.88
C LEU A 125 -9.85 24.88 13.42
N GLU A 126 -9.34 25.70 12.51
CA GLU A 126 -9.25 25.36 11.09
C GLU A 126 -7.88 24.73 10.80
N ARG A 127 -7.88 23.53 10.25
CA ARG A 127 -6.66 22.82 9.86
C ARG A 127 -6.11 23.41 8.56
N LYS A 128 -4.92 24.01 8.61
CA LYS A 128 -4.20 24.44 7.41
C LYS A 128 -3.35 23.30 6.85
N PRO A 129 -3.28 23.15 5.51
CA PRO A 129 -2.38 22.19 4.90
C PRO A 129 -0.94 22.52 5.27
N MET A 130 -0.17 21.50 5.60
CA MET A 130 1.26 21.60 5.84
C MET A 130 1.97 20.95 4.66
N TYR A 131 2.83 21.70 3.99
CA TYR A 131 3.65 21.18 2.90
C TYR A 131 4.99 20.77 3.49
N PHE A 132 5.27 19.47 3.52
CA PHE A 132 6.57 18.95 3.92
C PHE A 132 7.56 19.14 2.76
N THR A 133 8.79 19.56 3.07
CA THR A 133 9.86 19.79 2.07
C THR A 133 10.76 18.58 1.89
N GLN A 134 10.57 17.51 2.68
CA GLN A 134 11.37 16.29 2.62
C GLN A 134 10.46 15.08 2.81
N SER A 135 10.71 14.03 2.04
CA SER A 135 10.02 12.77 2.21
C SER A 135 10.52 12.04 3.47
N ARG A 136 9.62 11.35 4.15
CA ARG A 136 9.92 10.50 5.32
C ARG A 136 10.61 9.19 4.92
N PHE A 137 10.48 8.78 3.67
CA PHE A 137 10.96 7.53 3.09
C PHE A 137 11.05 7.70 1.57
N PRO A 138 11.88 6.94 0.82
CA PRO A 138 11.98 7.14 -0.64
C PRO A 138 10.63 7.18 -1.36
N VAL A 139 9.69 6.28 -1.03
CA VAL A 139 8.29 6.35 -1.45
C VAL A 139 7.37 5.94 -0.30
N VAL A 140 6.39 6.78 0.04
CA VAL A 140 5.33 6.51 1.03
C VAL A 140 3.96 6.57 0.37
N PHE A 141 3.23 5.46 0.41
CA PHE A 141 1.82 5.40 0.04
C PHE A 141 0.97 5.68 1.29
N ASN A 142 0.38 6.87 1.39
CA ASN A 142 -0.51 7.26 2.48
C ASN A 142 -1.97 7.05 2.08
N PHE A 143 -2.52 5.89 2.44
CA PHE A 143 -3.94 5.62 2.28
C PHE A 143 -4.74 6.16 3.45
N TYR A 144 -5.88 6.79 3.15
CA TYR A 144 -6.81 7.26 4.17
C TYR A 144 -8.24 7.24 3.66
N GLU A 145 -9.19 7.19 4.60
CA GLU A 145 -10.61 7.22 4.28
C GLU A 145 -11.15 8.65 4.36
N SER A 146 -11.75 9.15 3.29
CA SER A 146 -12.38 10.47 3.23
C SER A 146 -13.40 10.50 2.08
N ALA A 147 -14.67 10.19 2.35
CA ALA A 147 -15.71 10.04 1.32
C ALA A 147 -15.30 9.04 0.21
N GLY A 148 -14.60 7.97 0.60
CA GLY A 148 -13.92 7.04 -0.30
C GLY A 148 -12.53 6.68 0.22
N LEU A 149 -11.87 5.74 -0.44
CA LEU A 149 -10.46 5.46 -0.19
C LEU A 149 -9.63 6.42 -1.04
N LYS A 150 -8.75 7.18 -0.40
CA LYS A 150 -7.79 8.08 -1.06
C LYS A 150 -6.37 7.61 -0.79
N CYS A 151 -5.45 7.97 -1.66
CA CYS A 151 -4.02 7.74 -1.49
C CYS A 151 -3.27 9.02 -1.85
N GLU A 152 -2.39 9.46 -0.96
CA GLU A 152 -1.38 10.47 -1.24
C GLU A 152 -0.02 9.80 -1.30
N ILE A 153 0.71 9.99 -2.40
CA ILE A 153 2.06 9.45 -2.57
C ILE A 153 3.05 10.56 -2.25
N GLU A 154 3.83 10.35 -1.19
CA GLU A 154 4.96 11.19 -0.81
C GLU A 154 6.23 10.49 -1.28
N TYR A 155 7.16 11.20 -1.91
CA TYR A 155 8.35 10.60 -2.49
C TYR A 155 9.53 11.57 -2.53
N ASP A 156 10.74 11.03 -2.53
CA ASP A 156 11.97 11.82 -2.70
C ASP A 156 12.06 12.42 -4.10
N GLU A 157 12.67 13.61 -4.24
CA GLU A 157 12.85 14.31 -5.52
C GLU A 157 13.62 13.47 -6.58
N ASN A 158 14.35 12.44 -6.14
CA ASN A 158 15.10 11.55 -7.01
C ASN A 158 14.25 10.43 -7.64
N ILE A 159 12.98 10.27 -7.23
CA ILE A 159 12.07 9.29 -7.79
C ILE A 159 11.38 9.86 -9.04
N ASP A 160 11.47 9.14 -10.15
CA ASP A 160 10.81 9.53 -11.40
C ASP A 160 9.28 9.45 -11.26
N GLU A 161 8.60 10.56 -11.51
CA GLU A 161 7.14 10.65 -11.47
C GLU A 161 6.48 9.62 -12.40
N LYS A 162 7.08 9.35 -13.58
CA LYS A 162 6.57 8.34 -14.53
C LYS A 162 6.58 6.93 -13.98
N PHE A 163 7.53 6.63 -13.08
CA PHE A 163 7.58 5.35 -12.39
C PHE A 163 6.40 5.22 -11.41
N LEU A 164 6.08 6.28 -10.68
CA LEU A 164 4.92 6.32 -9.78
C LEU A 164 3.59 6.26 -10.53
N GLU A 165 3.48 6.94 -11.67
CA GLU A 165 2.34 6.83 -12.59
C GLU A 165 2.13 5.38 -13.05
N THR A 166 3.21 4.68 -13.40
CA THR A 166 3.17 3.27 -13.82
C THR A 166 2.68 2.38 -12.68
N ILE A 167 3.15 2.59 -11.45
CA ILE A 167 2.65 1.86 -10.27
C ILE A 167 1.15 2.12 -10.10
N TRP A 168 0.71 3.38 -10.18
CA TRP A 168 -0.68 3.76 -9.98
C TRP A 168 -1.61 3.19 -11.05
N GLU A 169 -1.19 3.18 -12.31
CA GLU A 169 -1.93 2.57 -13.42
C GLU A 169 -2.10 1.06 -13.19
N LYS A 170 -1.03 0.36 -12.80
CA LYS A 170 -1.08 -1.08 -12.48
C LYS A 170 -1.98 -1.37 -11.27
N ILE A 171 -1.97 -0.53 -10.24
CA ILE A 171 -2.91 -0.62 -9.10
C ILE A 171 -4.35 -0.49 -9.58
N THR A 172 -4.61 0.44 -10.51
CA THR A 172 -5.94 0.66 -11.08
C THR A 172 -6.41 -0.56 -11.88
N ILE A 173 -5.54 -1.12 -12.74
CA ILE A 173 -5.83 -2.35 -13.49
C ILE A 173 -6.16 -3.49 -12.52
N LEU A 174 -5.34 -3.71 -11.49
CA LEU A 174 -5.55 -4.80 -10.54
C LEU A 174 -6.84 -4.62 -9.74
N THR A 175 -7.18 -3.38 -9.38
CA THR A 175 -8.44 -3.05 -8.70
C THR A 175 -9.66 -3.33 -9.57
N ASN A 176 -9.58 -3.06 -10.88
CA ASN A 176 -10.64 -3.40 -11.84
C ASN A 176 -10.80 -4.92 -12.00
N VAL A 177 -9.68 -5.66 -12.00
CA VAL A 177 -9.73 -7.14 -12.04
C VAL A 177 -10.43 -7.71 -10.80
N ILE A 178 -10.19 -7.14 -9.62
CA ILE A 178 -10.89 -7.53 -8.39
C ILE A 178 -12.41 -7.33 -8.53
N TYR A 179 -12.83 -6.28 -9.22
CA TYR A 179 -14.25 -6.00 -9.46
C TYR A 179 -14.89 -6.96 -10.47
N GLU A 180 -14.20 -7.24 -11.59
CA GLU A 180 -14.79 -7.98 -12.71
C GLU A 180 -14.59 -9.51 -12.61
N THR A 181 -13.40 -9.95 -12.19
CA THR A 181 -12.99 -11.37 -12.23
C THR A 181 -12.13 -11.76 -11.03
N PRO A 182 -12.68 -11.78 -9.80
CA PRO A 182 -11.91 -11.93 -8.55
C PRO A 182 -11.18 -13.27 -8.38
N ASN A 183 -11.52 -14.28 -9.19
CA ASN A 183 -10.98 -15.65 -9.08
C ASN A 183 -9.84 -15.93 -10.08
N LYS A 184 -9.38 -14.94 -10.85
CA LYS A 184 -8.21 -15.11 -11.74
C LYS A 184 -6.94 -15.32 -10.93
N THR A 185 -6.10 -16.21 -11.42
CA THR A 185 -4.74 -16.39 -10.90
C THR A 185 -3.84 -15.23 -11.32
N ILE A 186 -2.76 -14.96 -10.57
CA ILE A 186 -1.86 -13.83 -10.87
C ILE A 186 -1.26 -13.93 -12.28
N GLN A 187 -0.91 -15.12 -12.76
CA GLN A 187 -0.39 -15.32 -14.13
C GLN A 187 -1.40 -14.99 -15.24
N GLU A 188 -2.71 -15.07 -14.96
CA GLU A 188 -3.77 -14.76 -15.93
C GLU A 188 -4.11 -13.27 -15.97
N ILE A 189 -3.56 -12.48 -15.05
CA ILE A 189 -3.83 -11.05 -14.95
C ILE A 189 -2.79 -10.30 -15.77
N ASP A 190 -3.24 -9.74 -16.89
CA ASP A 190 -2.43 -8.79 -17.65
C ASP A 190 -2.38 -7.44 -16.93
N LEU A 191 -1.24 -7.16 -16.29
CA LEU A 191 -0.93 -5.89 -15.64
C LEU A 191 -0.23 -4.89 -16.58
N SER A 192 -0.22 -5.12 -17.89
CA SER A 192 0.42 -4.21 -18.82
C SER A 192 -0.34 -2.88 -18.91
N THR A 193 0.38 -1.78 -18.71
CA THR A 193 -0.16 -0.43 -18.91
C THR A 193 -0.45 -0.19 -20.38
N LEU A 194 -1.26 0.81 -20.69
CA LEU A 194 -1.51 1.21 -22.09
C LEU A 194 -0.20 1.54 -22.82
N LYS A 195 0.73 2.19 -22.12
CA LYS A 195 2.05 2.56 -22.64
C LYS A 195 2.93 1.34 -22.91
N GLU A 196 2.95 0.36 -22.02
CA GLU A 196 3.69 -0.90 -22.21
C GLU A 196 3.16 -1.66 -23.44
N ARG A 197 1.84 -1.78 -23.59
CA ARG A 197 1.21 -2.41 -24.76
C ARG A 197 1.51 -1.68 -26.08
N GLN A 198 1.61 -0.35 -26.07
CA GLN A 198 1.99 0.42 -27.25
C GLN A 198 3.45 0.19 -27.66
N LEU A 199 4.35 0.08 -26.69
CA LEU A 199 5.77 -0.20 -26.95
C LEU A 199 5.98 -1.61 -27.53
N GLU A 200 5.29 -2.63 -27.01
CA GLU A 200 5.36 -4.00 -27.56
C GLU A 200 4.97 -4.05 -29.04
N ASN A 201 4.00 -3.24 -29.47
CA ASN A 201 3.56 -3.16 -30.85
C ASN A 201 4.48 -2.35 -31.78
N MET A 202 5.46 -1.61 -31.24
CA MET A 202 6.34 -0.73 -32.01
C MET A 202 7.79 -1.22 -32.13
N ILE A 203 8.16 -2.30 -31.43
CA ILE A 203 9.53 -2.81 -31.45
C ILE A 203 9.72 -3.77 -32.65
N HIS A 204 10.12 -3.20 -33.78
CA HIS A 204 10.72 -3.94 -34.89
C HIS A 204 12.24 -3.78 -34.83
N PHE A 205 12.96 -4.83 -34.45
CA PHE A 205 14.41 -4.91 -34.63
C PHE A 205 14.71 -5.87 -35.79
N SER A 206 15.28 -5.36 -36.87
CA SER A 206 15.94 -6.17 -37.91
C SER A 206 17.44 -6.18 -37.63
N PHE A 207 18.01 -7.37 -37.45
CA PHE A 207 19.45 -7.56 -37.49
C PHE A 207 19.81 -8.04 -38.88
N ASP A 208 20.44 -7.17 -39.66
CA ASP A 208 21.10 -7.56 -40.90
C ASP A 208 22.45 -8.18 -40.51
N PHE A 209 22.55 -9.51 -40.60
CA PHE A 209 23.83 -10.22 -40.64
C PHE A 209 24.20 -10.48 -42.09
#